data_AF-A0A925NL53-F1
#
_entry.id   AF-A0A925NL53-F1
#
_cell.length_a   1.000
_cell.length_b   1.000
_cell.length_c   1.000
_cell.angle_alpha   90.00
_cell.angle_beta   90.00
_cell.angle_gamma   90.00
#
_symmetry.space_group_name_H-M   'P 1'
#
loop_
_entity.id
_entity.type
_entity.pdbx_description
1 polymer ?
#
loop_
_entity_poly.entity_id
_entity_poly.type
_entity_poly.pdbx_seq_one_letter_code
_entity_poly.pdbx_strand_id
1 'polypeptide(L)'
;MDTVPQDEKFLNIAAYKFARLTNLEARRVILRERTQEWGLGGTILLSEEGINLVVAGLPDSVAKLVEHLQTDPEIGVLELKESTGHRLPFKRMLIKIKKQIISMRVPGIDPLNAPSAKISPKELKSWLDEGKPLVLLDVRNDYEVRLGTFENAVAIGVDNFKHFPAAVNKLPETLKDAPVVMFCTGGIRCEKAGPFMQQAGFKNIFQLDGGILRYFEECGEAHYNGECFVFDRRVALDANLKETPTVICYACLQPLTVEEQKSPHYIYSEQCSYCYER
;
A
#
# COMPACT_ATOMS: atom_id res chain seq x y z
N MET A 1 -34.75 2.95 -4.70
CA MET A 1 -33.91 1.82 -4.25
C MET A 1 -33.48 1.13 -5.52
N ASP A 2 -32.47 1.69 -6.17
CA ASP A 2 -32.02 1.21 -7.47
C ASP A 2 -31.18 -0.03 -7.24
N THR A 3 -31.71 -1.16 -7.69
CA THR A 3 -31.07 -2.46 -7.66
C THR A 3 -29.89 -2.42 -8.63
N VAL A 4 -28.68 -2.26 -8.09
CA VAL A 4 -27.43 -2.47 -8.84
C VAL A 4 -27.47 -3.90 -9.40
N PRO A 5 -27.32 -4.09 -10.72
CA PRO A 5 -27.32 -5.42 -11.33
C PRO A 5 -26.29 -6.33 -10.68
N GLN A 6 -26.65 -7.59 -10.49
CA GLN A 6 -25.91 -8.60 -9.73
C GLN A 6 -24.56 -9.02 -10.36
N ASP A 7 -24.18 -8.43 -11.50
CA ASP A 7 -22.97 -8.71 -12.27
C ASP A 7 -22.01 -7.51 -12.42
N GLU A 8 -22.31 -6.34 -11.85
CA GLU A 8 -21.39 -5.19 -11.92
C GLU A 8 -20.19 -5.40 -10.99
N LYS A 9 -19.05 -5.77 -11.59
CA LYS A 9 -17.77 -5.82 -10.89
C LYS A 9 -17.28 -4.39 -10.63
N PHE A 10 -17.11 -4.06 -9.35
CA PHE A 10 -16.43 -2.83 -8.95
C PHE A 10 -14.94 -2.95 -9.28
N LEU A 11 -14.41 -1.92 -9.92
CA LEU A 11 -12.98 -1.76 -10.14
C LEU A 11 -12.38 -0.99 -8.97
N ASN A 12 -11.31 -1.52 -8.40
CA ASN A 12 -10.53 -0.88 -7.36
C ASN A 12 -9.17 -0.53 -7.94
N ILE A 13 -8.78 0.74 -7.82
CA ILE A 13 -7.48 1.24 -8.23
C ILE A 13 -6.71 1.74 -7.02
N ALA A 14 -5.41 1.46 -7.00
CA ALA A 14 -4.45 2.12 -6.15
C ALA A 14 -3.34 2.72 -7.00
N ALA A 15 -2.99 3.97 -6.74
CA ALA A 15 -1.92 4.65 -7.45
C ALA A 15 -1.29 5.72 -6.55
N TYR A 16 -0.03 6.04 -6.83
CA TYR A 16 0.61 7.22 -6.26
C TYR A 16 1.50 7.83 -7.31
N LYS A 17 1.80 9.12 -7.12
CA LYS A 17 2.80 9.82 -7.89
C LYS A 17 3.41 10.92 -7.05
N PHE A 18 4.73 10.87 -6.91
CA PHE A 18 5.46 12.03 -6.45
C PHE A 18 5.50 13.05 -7.59
N ALA A 19 5.10 14.29 -7.29
CA ALA A 19 5.03 15.39 -8.22
C ALA A 19 4.92 16.70 -7.45
N ARG A 20 5.41 17.81 -8.01
CA ARG A 20 5.25 19.12 -7.39
C ARG A 20 3.86 19.65 -7.70
N LEU A 21 2.93 19.45 -6.78
CA LEU A 21 1.55 19.87 -6.94
C LEU A 21 1.30 21.25 -6.34
N THR A 22 0.70 22.13 -7.12
CA THR A 22 0.25 23.46 -6.69
C THR A 22 -1.27 23.50 -6.54
N ASN A 23 -1.83 24.57 -5.97
CA ASN A 23 -3.27 24.82 -5.91
C ASN A 23 -4.09 23.66 -5.28
N LEU A 24 -3.56 23.02 -4.24
CA LEU A 24 -4.15 21.81 -3.63
C LEU A 24 -5.61 21.98 -3.19
N GLU A 25 -5.97 23.18 -2.72
CA GLU A 25 -7.33 23.49 -2.30
C GLU A 25 -8.33 23.49 -3.46
N ALA A 26 -7.96 24.10 -4.60
CA ALA A 26 -8.78 24.07 -5.80
C ALA A 26 -8.92 22.64 -6.35
N ARG A 27 -7.81 21.89 -6.41
CA ARG A 27 -7.79 20.46 -6.78
C ARG A 27 -8.72 19.64 -5.90
N ARG A 28 -8.69 19.88 -4.58
CA ARG A 28 -9.56 19.19 -3.61
C ARG A 28 -11.04 19.43 -3.88
N VAL A 29 -11.44 20.65 -4.21
CA VAL A 29 -12.84 21.00 -4.52
C VAL A 29 -13.29 20.28 -5.79
N ILE A 30 -12.53 20.42 -6.88
CA ILE A 30 -12.84 19.81 -8.18
C ILE A 30 -12.94 18.29 -8.06
N LEU A 31 -11.95 17.66 -7.41
CA LEU A 31 -11.95 16.21 -7.21
C LEU A 31 -13.15 15.76 -6.37
N ARG A 32 -13.53 16.52 -5.33
CA ARG A 32 -14.68 16.16 -4.50
C ARG A 32 -15.99 16.18 -5.30
N GLU A 33 -16.21 17.22 -6.10
CA GLU A 33 -17.40 17.35 -6.94
C GLU A 33 -17.48 16.23 -7.98
N ARG A 34 -16.41 16.04 -8.76
CA ARG A 34 -16.35 15.02 -9.81
C ARG A 34 -16.50 13.60 -9.28
N THR A 35 -15.77 13.27 -8.20
CA THR A 35 -15.82 11.91 -7.62
C THR A 35 -17.17 11.61 -6.98
N GLN A 36 -17.88 12.63 -6.48
CA GLN A 36 -19.26 12.51 -6.02
C GLN A 36 -20.22 12.27 -7.19
N GLU A 37 -20.10 13.05 -8.27
CA GLU A 37 -20.91 12.89 -9.49
C GLU A 37 -20.74 11.50 -10.12
N TRP A 38 -19.52 10.97 -10.12
CA TRP A 38 -19.21 9.65 -10.68
C TRP A 38 -19.50 8.49 -9.72
N GLY A 39 -20.02 8.76 -8.52
CA GLY A 39 -20.38 7.72 -7.54
C GLY A 39 -19.18 6.93 -7.00
N LEU A 40 -18.01 7.55 -6.94
CA LEU A 40 -16.77 6.90 -6.48
C LEU A 40 -16.71 6.86 -4.95
N GLY A 41 -16.04 5.84 -4.42
CA GLY A 41 -15.67 5.73 -3.01
C GLY A 41 -14.18 5.49 -2.85
N GLY A 42 -13.57 6.00 -1.78
CA GLY A 42 -12.11 5.89 -1.64
C GLY A 42 -11.48 7.01 -0.86
N THR A 43 -10.16 7.10 -0.96
CA THR A 43 -9.37 8.21 -0.44
C THR A 43 -8.39 8.70 -1.50
N ILE A 44 -8.34 10.01 -1.72
CA ILE A 44 -7.28 10.71 -2.43
C ILE A 44 -6.57 11.61 -1.43
N LEU A 45 -5.26 11.44 -1.30
CA LEU A 45 -4.36 12.29 -0.54
C LEU A 45 -3.64 13.22 -1.52
N LEU A 46 -3.70 14.52 -1.23
CA LEU A 46 -2.99 15.56 -1.95
C LEU A 46 -1.93 16.16 -1.02
N SER A 47 -0.75 16.42 -1.56
CA SER A 47 0.33 17.12 -0.89
C SER A 47 1.14 17.89 -1.94
N GLU A 48 1.93 18.87 -1.52
CA GLU A 48 2.86 19.56 -2.43
C GLU A 48 3.90 18.60 -3.02
N GLU A 49 4.13 17.45 -2.37
CA GLU A 49 5.01 16.38 -2.84
C GLU A 49 4.32 15.35 -3.75
N GLY A 50 3.00 15.43 -3.97
CA GLY A 50 2.33 14.54 -4.92
C GLY A 50 0.91 14.12 -4.54
N ILE A 51 0.47 13.01 -5.15
CA ILE A 51 -0.84 12.38 -4.97
C ILE A 51 -0.70 10.91 -4.58
N ASN A 52 -1.59 10.43 -3.71
CA ASN A 52 -1.73 9.00 -3.39
C ASN A 52 -3.23 8.68 -3.28
N LEU A 53 -3.68 7.63 -3.95
CA LEU A 53 -5.09 7.30 -4.04
C LEU A 53 -5.35 5.80 -3.94
N VAL A 54 -6.45 5.48 -3.26
CA VAL A 54 -7.11 4.18 -3.34
C VAL A 54 -8.59 4.47 -3.55
N VAL A 55 -9.11 4.13 -4.73
CA VAL A 55 -10.46 4.51 -5.17
C VAL A 55 -11.12 3.31 -5.82
N ALA A 56 -12.43 3.21 -5.65
CA ALA A 56 -13.24 2.20 -6.29
C ALA A 56 -14.55 2.76 -6.82
N GLY A 57 -15.10 2.08 -7.81
CA GLY A 57 -16.36 2.43 -8.45
C GLY A 57 -16.65 1.51 -9.62
N LEU A 58 -17.65 1.88 -10.42
CA LEU A 58 -17.88 1.23 -11.71
C LEU A 58 -16.72 1.52 -12.67
N PRO A 59 -16.35 0.59 -13.58
CA PRO A 59 -15.22 0.76 -14.49
C PRO A 59 -15.23 2.10 -15.24
N ASP A 60 -16.36 2.51 -15.81
CA ASP A 60 -16.49 3.78 -16.53
C ASP A 60 -16.28 5.01 -15.63
N SER A 61 -16.76 4.95 -14.38
CA SER A 61 -16.54 6.03 -13.40
C SER A 61 -15.07 6.13 -13.00
N VAL A 62 -14.39 4.99 -12.85
CA VAL A 62 -12.97 4.93 -12.55
C VAL A 62 -12.16 5.47 -13.73
N ALA A 63 -12.52 5.12 -14.96
CA ALA A 63 -11.88 5.61 -16.18
C ALA A 63 -11.95 7.15 -16.27
N LYS A 64 -13.11 7.77 -15.96
CA LYS A 64 -13.26 9.23 -15.91
C LYS A 64 -12.32 9.89 -14.89
N LEU A 65 -12.14 9.27 -13.72
CA LEU A 65 -11.18 9.76 -12.72
C LEU A 65 -9.75 9.64 -13.22
N VAL A 66 -9.37 8.49 -13.78
CA VAL A 66 -8.02 8.27 -14.31
C VAL A 66 -7.71 9.27 -15.41
N GLU A 67 -8.60 9.46 -16.37
CA GLU A 67 -8.46 10.44 -17.44
C GLU A 67 -8.30 11.86 -16.88
N HIS A 68 -9.16 12.26 -15.92
CA HIS A 68 -9.06 13.56 -15.29
C HIS A 68 -7.71 13.78 -14.60
N LEU A 69 -7.19 12.78 -13.89
CA LEU A 69 -5.91 12.89 -13.20
C LEU A 69 -4.74 12.91 -14.19
N GLN A 70 -4.78 12.07 -15.23
CA GLN A 70 -3.70 11.95 -16.20
C GLN A 70 -3.61 13.13 -17.17
N THR A 71 -4.70 13.86 -17.38
CA THR A 71 -4.73 15.11 -18.18
C THR A 71 -4.19 16.33 -17.44
N ASP A 72 -4.00 16.23 -16.12
CA ASP A 72 -3.38 17.30 -15.34
C ASP A 72 -1.87 17.34 -15.59
N PRO A 73 -1.29 18.48 -16.01
CA PRO A 73 0.13 18.54 -16.40
C PRO A 73 1.10 18.34 -15.23
N GLU A 74 0.70 18.62 -13.98
CA GLU A 74 1.55 18.36 -12.81
C GLU A 74 1.47 16.89 -12.37
N ILE A 75 0.38 16.18 -12.68
CA ILE A 75 0.23 14.76 -12.36
C ILE A 75 0.72 13.92 -13.54
N GLY A 76 0.15 14.03 -14.73
CA GLY A 76 0.47 13.22 -15.89
C GLY A 76 0.16 11.73 -15.69
N VAL A 77 0.83 10.86 -16.45
CA VAL A 77 0.55 9.41 -16.44
C VAL A 77 0.74 8.80 -15.05
N LEU A 78 -0.27 8.06 -14.60
CA LEU A 78 -0.27 7.26 -13.37
C LEU A 78 -0.09 5.77 -13.71
N GLU A 79 0.75 5.10 -12.92
CA GLU A 79 0.80 3.64 -12.87
C GLU A 79 -0.28 3.13 -11.93
N LEU A 80 -1.28 2.45 -12.49
CA LEU A 80 -2.43 1.94 -11.74
C LEU A 80 -2.17 0.50 -11.29
N LYS A 81 -2.60 0.19 -10.07
CA LYS A 81 -2.72 -1.17 -9.57
C LYS A 81 -4.19 -1.50 -9.46
N GLU A 82 -4.64 -2.51 -10.19
CA GLU A 82 -6.05 -2.82 -10.34
C GLU A 82 -6.43 -4.11 -9.63
N SER A 83 -7.64 -4.14 -9.10
CA SER A 83 -8.25 -5.33 -8.53
C SER A 83 -9.76 -5.23 -8.61
N THR A 84 -10.43 -6.37 -8.72
CA THR A 84 -11.89 -6.42 -8.88
C THR A 84 -12.56 -6.83 -7.58
N GLY A 85 -13.79 -6.36 -7.37
CA GLY A 85 -14.61 -6.74 -6.22
C GLY A 85 -16.09 -6.76 -6.56
N HIS A 86 -16.88 -7.35 -5.68
CA HIS A 86 -18.34 -7.47 -5.84
C HIS A 86 -19.11 -6.36 -5.11
N ARG A 87 -18.41 -5.41 -4.49
CA ARG A 87 -18.97 -4.28 -3.76
C ARG A 87 -18.00 -3.11 -3.73
N LEU A 88 -18.52 -1.92 -3.46
CA LEU A 88 -17.70 -0.74 -3.16
C LEU A 88 -17.06 -0.89 -1.75
N PRO A 89 -15.73 -1.02 -1.61
CA PRO A 89 -15.10 -1.28 -0.31
C PRO A 89 -14.83 0.00 0.50
N PHE A 90 -15.62 1.06 0.27
CA PHE A 90 -15.52 2.33 0.99
C PHE A 90 -16.90 2.81 1.43
N LYS A 91 -16.98 3.42 2.62
CA LYS A 91 -18.23 4.05 3.10
C LYS A 91 -18.54 5.38 2.39
N ARG A 92 -17.49 6.08 1.95
CA ARG A 92 -17.55 7.43 1.39
C ARG A 92 -16.27 7.75 0.63
N MET A 93 -16.30 8.78 -0.20
CA MET A 93 -15.12 9.39 -0.78
C MET A 93 -14.48 10.40 0.17
N LEU A 94 -13.15 10.39 0.27
CA LEU A 94 -12.37 11.33 1.09
C LEU A 94 -11.26 11.97 0.26
N ILE A 95 -11.29 13.30 0.10
CA ILE A 95 -10.19 14.06 -0.50
C ILE A 95 -9.52 14.88 0.60
N LYS A 96 -8.28 14.54 0.94
CA LYS A 96 -7.54 15.12 2.08
C LYS A 96 -6.24 15.76 1.62
N ILE A 97 -6.01 16.99 2.06
CA ILE A 97 -4.70 17.64 1.94
C ILE A 97 -3.87 17.24 3.16
N LYS A 98 -2.64 16.82 2.93
CA LYS A 98 -1.67 16.38 3.94
C LYS A 98 -0.33 17.06 3.68
N LYS A 99 0.54 17.05 4.69
CA LYS A 99 1.94 17.48 4.54
C LYS A 99 2.76 16.50 3.70
N GLN A 100 2.36 15.23 3.71
CA GLN A 100 3.01 14.15 2.99
C GLN A 100 1.95 13.15 2.53
N ILE A 101 2.08 12.61 1.32
CA ILE A 101 1.19 11.56 0.79
C ILE A 101 1.49 10.18 1.39
N ILE A 102 2.69 10.03 1.95
CA ILE A 102 3.09 8.96 2.86
C ILE A 102 4.00 9.55 3.94
N SER A 103 3.61 9.41 5.21
CA SER A 103 4.28 10.14 6.29
C SER A 103 5.35 9.30 6.98
N MET A 104 6.61 9.69 6.80
CA MET A 104 7.76 9.18 7.55
C MET A 104 8.23 10.18 8.64
N ARG A 105 7.65 11.40 8.66
CA ARG A 105 8.01 12.52 9.58
C ARG A 105 9.48 12.95 9.54
N VAL A 106 10.18 12.66 8.44
CA VAL A 106 11.53 13.14 8.18
C VAL A 106 11.48 14.22 7.09
N PRO A 107 11.99 15.44 7.35
CA PRO A 107 12.15 16.46 6.32
C PRO A 107 13.34 16.13 5.40
N GLY A 108 13.37 16.70 4.19
CA GLY A 108 14.54 16.60 3.30
C GLY A 108 14.67 15.30 2.51
N ILE A 109 13.72 14.37 2.63
CA ILE A 109 13.63 13.21 1.73
C ILE A 109 12.84 13.63 0.50
N ASP A 110 13.50 13.60 -0.66
CA ASP A 110 12.91 13.96 -1.95
C ASP A 110 12.98 12.80 -2.95
N PRO A 111 11.93 11.95 -3.00
CA PRO A 111 11.88 10.80 -3.90
C PRO A 111 11.93 11.15 -5.39
N LEU A 112 11.63 12.41 -5.77
CA LEU A 112 11.70 12.85 -7.16
C LEU A 112 13.14 12.97 -7.67
N ASN A 113 14.03 13.51 -6.82
CA ASN A 113 15.38 13.89 -7.23
C ASN A 113 16.45 12.90 -6.80
N ALA A 114 16.17 12.08 -5.78
CA ALA A 114 17.09 11.07 -5.28
C ALA A 114 16.38 9.74 -5.00
N PRO A 115 15.78 9.09 -6.02
CA PRO A 115 15.15 7.78 -5.83
C PRO A 115 16.21 6.69 -5.60
N SER A 116 15.84 5.65 -4.86
CA SER A 116 16.66 4.44 -4.76
C SER A 116 16.44 3.53 -5.98
N ALA A 117 17.41 2.63 -6.23
CA ALA A 117 17.34 1.68 -7.32
C ALA A 117 16.10 0.79 -7.21
N LYS A 118 15.52 0.42 -8.34
CA LYS A 118 14.35 -0.46 -8.42
C LYS A 118 14.77 -1.85 -8.90
N ILE A 119 14.13 -2.88 -8.37
CA ILE A 119 14.20 -4.25 -8.87
C ILE A 119 12.81 -4.68 -9.33
N SER A 120 12.71 -5.25 -10.52
CA SER A 120 11.42 -5.73 -11.04
C SER A 120 10.95 -6.98 -10.28
N PRO A 121 9.64 -7.27 -10.25
CA PRO A 121 9.15 -8.53 -9.67
C PRO A 121 9.84 -9.79 -10.20
N LYS A 122 9.98 -9.89 -11.53
CA LYS A 122 10.61 -11.04 -12.19
C LYS A 122 12.09 -11.16 -11.86
N GLU A 123 12.80 -10.05 -11.78
CA GLU A 123 14.21 -10.04 -11.39
C GLU A 123 14.38 -10.46 -9.94
N LEU A 124 13.56 -9.94 -9.02
CA LEU A 124 13.57 -10.36 -7.63
C LEU A 124 13.27 -11.86 -7.52
N LYS A 125 12.24 -12.35 -8.21
CA LYS A 125 11.91 -13.77 -8.24
C LYS A 125 13.11 -14.61 -8.71
N SER A 126 13.79 -14.22 -9.78
CA SER A 126 15.00 -14.91 -10.26
C SER A 126 16.10 -14.96 -9.20
N TRP A 127 16.36 -13.84 -8.51
CA TRP A 127 17.35 -13.79 -7.43
C TRP A 127 16.99 -14.72 -6.27
N LEU A 128 15.71 -14.81 -5.93
CA LEU A 128 15.22 -15.72 -4.88
C LEU A 128 15.28 -17.19 -5.32
N ASP A 129 14.88 -17.50 -6.56
CA ASP A 129 14.96 -18.85 -7.15
C ASP A 129 16.42 -19.35 -7.21
N GLU A 130 17.37 -18.45 -7.51
CA GLU A 130 18.81 -18.72 -7.57
C GLU A 130 19.48 -18.77 -6.18
N GLY A 131 18.77 -18.40 -5.11
CA GLY A 131 19.33 -18.33 -3.76
C GLY A 131 20.42 -17.27 -3.59
N LYS A 132 20.34 -16.15 -4.33
CA LYS A 132 21.31 -15.06 -4.18
C LYS A 132 21.27 -14.47 -2.77
N PRO A 133 22.43 -14.18 -2.16
CA PRO A 133 22.49 -13.58 -0.84
C PRO A 133 21.97 -12.13 -0.90
N LEU A 134 20.79 -11.90 -0.30
CA LEU A 134 20.17 -10.60 -0.18
C LEU A 134 19.33 -10.55 1.11
N VAL A 135 18.99 -9.34 1.55
CA VAL A 135 18.06 -9.12 2.65
C VAL A 135 16.77 -8.54 2.11
N LEU A 136 15.69 -9.29 2.27
CA LEU A 136 14.33 -8.79 2.07
C LEU A 136 13.92 -7.99 3.31
N LEU A 137 13.61 -6.70 3.16
CA LEU A 137 13.17 -5.84 4.25
C LEU A 137 11.72 -5.42 4.07
N ASP A 138 10.83 -5.97 4.91
CA ASP A 138 9.43 -5.57 4.97
C ASP A 138 9.30 -4.25 5.73
N VAL A 139 8.99 -3.15 5.01
CA VAL A 139 8.85 -1.82 5.61
C VAL A 139 7.41 -1.52 6.03
N ARG A 140 6.55 -2.54 6.05
CA ARG A 140 5.15 -2.40 6.46
C ARG A 140 4.98 -2.41 7.98
N ASN A 141 3.77 -2.08 8.41
CA ASN A 141 3.44 -2.14 9.83
C ASN A 141 3.27 -3.60 10.27
N ASP A 142 3.48 -3.87 11.55
CA ASP A 142 3.41 -5.19 12.18
C ASP A 142 2.16 -6.00 11.82
N TYR A 143 0.98 -5.38 11.83
CA TYR A 143 -0.29 -6.01 11.49
C TYR A 143 -0.38 -6.42 10.02
N GLU A 144 0.35 -5.75 9.12
CA GLU A 144 0.42 -6.11 7.70
C GLU A 144 1.38 -7.27 7.47
N VAL A 145 2.49 -7.31 8.21
CA VAL A 145 3.49 -8.39 8.17
C VAL A 145 2.86 -9.69 8.68
N ARG A 146 2.06 -9.62 9.76
CA ARG A 146 1.39 -10.79 10.35
C ARG A 146 0.50 -11.54 9.35
N LEU A 147 -0.20 -10.82 8.47
CA LEU A 147 -1.09 -11.46 7.50
C LEU A 147 -0.34 -12.21 6.39
N GLY A 148 0.86 -11.76 6.07
CA GLY A 148 1.69 -12.39 5.07
C GLY A 148 2.90 -11.56 4.72
N THR A 149 3.99 -12.20 4.33
CA THR A 149 5.25 -11.55 3.92
C THR A 149 6.10 -12.52 3.09
N PHE A 150 7.18 -12.03 2.49
CA PHE A 150 8.12 -12.90 1.78
C PHE A 150 8.85 -13.84 2.76
N GLU A 151 9.17 -15.04 2.29
CA GLU A 151 10.00 -16.02 2.99
C GLU A 151 11.32 -15.38 3.43
N ASN A 152 11.69 -15.62 4.69
CA ASN A 152 12.92 -15.10 5.30
C ASN A 152 13.05 -13.56 5.31
N ALA A 153 11.96 -12.82 5.06
CA ALA A 153 12.00 -11.36 5.14
C ALA A 153 12.22 -10.89 6.59
N VAL A 154 13.06 -9.87 6.73
CA VAL A 154 13.25 -9.13 7.97
C VAL A 154 12.14 -8.09 8.06
N ALA A 155 11.32 -8.15 9.12
CA ALA A 155 10.36 -7.11 9.42
C ALA A 155 11.05 -5.93 10.10
N ILE A 156 10.75 -4.70 9.67
CA ILE A 156 11.33 -3.51 10.32
C ILE A 156 10.81 -3.30 11.76
N GLY A 157 9.67 -3.90 12.11
CA GLY A 157 9.17 -3.94 13.49
C GLY A 157 8.57 -2.62 13.98
N VAL A 158 7.66 -2.03 13.20
CA VAL A 158 6.94 -0.81 13.57
C VAL A 158 5.42 -1.00 13.50
N ASP A 159 4.67 -0.34 14.37
CA ASP A 159 3.20 -0.26 14.30
C ASP A 159 2.72 0.81 13.31
N ASN A 160 3.59 1.77 12.99
CA ASN A 160 3.32 2.86 12.07
C ASN A 160 4.60 3.33 11.36
N PHE A 161 4.52 3.50 10.04
CA PHE A 161 5.64 3.91 9.19
C PHE A 161 6.36 5.20 9.64
N LYS A 162 5.70 6.10 10.39
CA LYS A 162 6.37 7.28 10.98
C LYS A 162 7.50 6.91 11.96
N HIS A 163 7.53 5.68 12.48
CA HIS A 163 8.57 5.14 13.37
C HIS A 163 9.71 4.46 12.60
N PHE A 164 9.59 4.31 11.27
CA PHE A 164 10.62 3.70 10.42
C PHE A 164 12.03 4.30 10.66
N PRO A 165 12.23 5.63 10.77
CA PRO A 165 13.55 6.19 11.03
C PRO A 165 14.22 5.67 12.29
N ALA A 166 13.46 5.52 13.37
CA ALA A 166 13.98 5.02 14.64
C ALA A 166 14.27 3.51 14.58
N ALA A 167 13.54 2.76 13.76
CA ALA A 167 13.74 1.33 13.58
C ALA A 167 14.98 1.02 12.73
N VAL A 168 15.28 1.84 11.71
CA VAL A 168 16.51 1.71 10.90
C VAL A 168 17.77 1.77 11.78
N ASN A 169 17.79 2.64 12.79
CA ASN A 169 18.92 2.75 13.73
C ASN A 169 19.14 1.50 14.61
N LYS A 170 18.18 0.56 14.62
CA LYS A 170 18.28 -0.71 15.35
C LYS A 170 18.69 -1.87 14.45
N LEU A 171 18.78 -1.65 13.14
CA LEU A 171 19.22 -2.68 12.21
C LEU A 171 20.72 -2.98 12.44
N PRO A 172 21.16 -4.24 12.30
CA PRO A 172 22.56 -4.59 12.42
C PRO A 172 23.43 -3.83 11.41
N GLU A 173 24.58 -3.32 11.86
CA GLU A 173 25.55 -2.63 11.00
C GLU A 173 26.02 -3.49 9.82
N THR A 174 26.04 -4.83 10.00
CA THR A 174 26.36 -5.78 8.93
C THR A 174 25.44 -5.69 7.71
N LEU A 175 24.24 -5.11 7.86
CA LEU A 175 23.31 -4.89 6.76
C LEU A 175 23.69 -3.70 5.87
N LYS A 176 24.57 -2.79 6.31
CA LYS A 176 24.93 -1.60 5.53
C LYS A 176 25.65 -1.92 4.22
N ASP A 177 26.39 -3.03 4.20
CA ASP A 177 27.10 -3.50 3.01
C ASP A 177 26.32 -4.57 2.22
N ALA A 178 25.30 -5.18 2.83
CA ALA A 178 24.49 -6.22 2.18
C ALA A 178 23.56 -5.65 1.10
N PRO A 179 23.23 -6.40 0.04
CA PRO A 179 22.11 -6.08 -0.85
C PRO A 179 20.79 -6.14 -0.07
N VAL A 180 20.08 -5.02 0.03
CA VAL A 180 18.77 -4.93 0.70
C VAL A 180 17.71 -4.62 -0.33
N VAL A 181 16.72 -5.49 -0.46
CA VAL A 181 15.51 -5.27 -1.26
C VAL A 181 14.36 -4.97 -0.33
N MET A 182 13.89 -3.72 -0.32
CA MET A 182 12.75 -3.31 0.47
C MET A 182 11.46 -3.50 -0.32
N PHE A 183 10.38 -3.79 0.40
CA PHE A 183 9.05 -3.89 -0.21
C PHE A 183 7.97 -3.42 0.73
N CYS A 184 6.85 -3.02 0.13
CA CYS A 184 5.58 -2.79 0.82
C CYS A 184 4.43 -3.13 -0.13
N THR A 185 3.18 -2.92 0.28
CA THR A 185 1.98 -3.27 -0.51
C THR A 185 2.05 -2.75 -1.95
N GLY A 186 2.28 -1.46 -2.14
CA GLY A 186 2.19 -0.81 -3.45
C GLY A 186 3.40 0.01 -3.88
N GLY A 187 4.51 -0.03 -3.14
CA GLY A 187 5.77 0.68 -3.47
C GLY A 187 5.98 2.03 -2.76
N ILE A 188 4.93 2.82 -2.51
CA ILE A 188 5.07 4.23 -2.05
C ILE A 188 5.92 4.44 -0.78
N ARG A 189 5.93 3.50 0.18
CA ARG A 189 6.79 3.61 1.38
C ARG A 189 8.26 3.48 1.03
N CYS A 190 8.60 2.57 0.11
CA CYS A 190 9.96 2.30 -0.31
C CYS A 190 10.60 3.50 -1.01
N GLU A 191 9.80 4.30 -1.71
CA GLU A 191 10.23 5.56 -2.34
C GLU A 191 10.80 6.57 -1.32
N LYS A 192 10.35 6.52 -0.06
CA LYS A 192 10.94 7.32 1.04
C LYS A 192 11.93 6.55 1.90
N ALA A 193 11.66 5.27 2.14
CA ALA A 193 12.51 4.43 2.97
C ALA A 193 13.91 4.28 2.36
N GLY A 194 14.00 4.11 1.05
CA GLY A 194 15.27 3.90 0.37
C GLY A 194 16.24 5.07 0.48
N PRO A 195 15.86 6.30 0.09
CA PRO A 195 16.73 7.45 0.22
C PRO A 195 17.13 7.71 1.68
N PHE A 196 16.23 7.43 2.62
CA PHE A 196 16.54 7.51 4.04
C PHE A 196 17.57 6.45 4.49
N MET A 197 17.44 5.20 4.04
CA MET A 197 18.43 4.16 4.34
C MET A 197 19.78 4.46 3.70
N GLN A 198 19.80 5.02 2.49
CA GLN A 198 21.05 5.48 1.85
C GLN A 198 21.72 6.58 2.68
N GLN A 199 20.96 7.56 3.18
CA GLN A 199 21.47 8.58 4.11
C GLN A 199 21.97 7.99 5.44
N ALA A 200 21.37 6.89 5.90
CA ALA A 200 21.80 6.15 7.09
C ALA A 200 23.05 5.27 6.85
N GLY A 201 23.61 5.27 5.64
CA GLY A 201 24.87 4.60 5.31
C GLY A 201 24.72 3.21 4.68
N PHE A 202 23.50 2.80 4.29
CA PHE A 202 23.31 1.56 3.55
C PHE A 202 23.65 1.76 2.07
N LYS A 203 24.50 0.88 1.53
CA LYS A 203 25.10 1.08 0.19
C LYS A 203 24.25 0.49 -0.93
N ASN A 204 23.73 -0.72 -0.74
CA ASN A 204 23.09 -1.52 -1.79
C ASN A 204 21.57 -1.61 -1.56
N ILE A 205 20.88 -0.48 -1.68
CA ILE A 205 19.43 -0.37 -1.46
C ILE A 205 18.67 -0.50 -2.78
N PHE A 206 17.76 -1.46 -2.82
CA PHE A 206 16.78 -1.66 -3.88
C PHE A 206 15.37 -1.61 -3.31
N GLN A 207 14.41 -1.18 -4.12
CA GLN A 207 12.98 -1.31 -3.82
C GLN A 207 12.30 -2.19 -4.86
N LEU A 208 11.38 -3.05 -4.40
CA LEU A 208 10.52 -3.84 -5.29
C LEU A 208 9.59 -2.91 -6.06
N ASP A 209 9.77 -2.83 -7.37
CA ASP A 209 8.98 -1.95 -8.23
C ASP A 209 7.51 -2.38 -8.24
N GLY A 210 6.61 -1.45 -7.95
CA GLY A 210 5.18 -1.72 -7.78
C GLY A 210 4.79 -2.48 -6.50
N GLY A 211 5.74 -2.90 -5.66
CA GLY A 211 5.47 -3.60 -4.39
C GLY A 211 4.85 -4.98 -4.55
N ILE A 212 4.28 -5.49 -3.45
CA ILE A 212 3.72 -6.86 -3.36
C ILE A 212 2.60 -7.07 -4.39
N LEU A 213 1.73 -6.09 -4.61
CA LEU A 213 0.60 -6.25 -5.54
C LEU A 213 1.05 -6.47 -6.99
N ARG A 214 2.12 -5.78 -7.43
CA ARG A 214 2.69 -6.02 -8.77
C ARG A 214 3.46 -7.34 -8.81
N TYR A 215 4.07 -7.74 -7.70
CA TYR A 215 4.68 -9.06 -7.60
C TYR A 215 3.66 -10.18 -7.79
N PHE A 216 2.52 -10.10 -7.14
CA PHE A 216 1.42 -11.05 -7.32
C PHE A 216 0.95 -11.11 -8.78
N GLU A 217 0.76 -9.95 -9.42
CA GLU A 217 0.36 -9.86 -10.83
C GLU A 217 1.35 -10.56 -11.78
N GLU A 218 2.65 -10.36 -11.58
CA GLU A 218 3.67 -10.83 -12.52
C GLU A 218 4.26 -12.21 -12.16
N CYS A 219 4.21 -12.61 -10.90
CA CYS A 219 4.94 -13.76 -10.34
C CYS A 219 4.08 -14.69 -9.48
N GLY A 220 2.82 -14.34 -9.17
CA GLY A 220 1.97 -15.10 -8.27
C GLY A 220 2.49 -15.11 -6.83
N GLU A 221 2.33 -16.24 -6.14
CA GLU A 221 2.68 -16.39 -4.72
C GLU A 221 4.13 -16.83 -4.45
N ALA A 222 4.97 -16.94 -5.47
CA ALA A 222 6.33 -17.47 -5.31
C ALA A 222 7.09 -16.73 -4.19
N HIS A 223 7.67 -17.48 -3.26
CA HIS A 223 8.40 -16.98 -2.08
C HIS A 223 7.57 -16.09 -1.13
N TYR A 224 6.25 -15.98 -1.29
CA TYR A 224 5.39 -15.17 -0.44
C TYR A 224 4.42 -16.06 0.33
N ASN A 225 4.34 -15.86 1.65
CA ASN A 225 3.42 -16.60 2.50
C ASN A 225 2.28 -15.70 2.97
N GLY A 226 1.05 -16.20 2.91
CA GLY A 226 -0.13 -15.54 3.44
C GLY A 226 -0.76 -14.53 2.49
N GLU A 227 -1.36 -13.48 3.05
CA GLU A 227 -2.20 -12.52 2.34
C GLU A 227 -1.63 -11.09 2.42
N CYS A 228 -1.88 -10.27 1.39
CA CYS A 228 -1.41 -8.90 1.36
C CYS A 228 -2.46 -7.92 1.88
N PHE A 229 -2.18 -7.28 3.03
CA PHE A 229 -3.06 -6.24 3.60
C PHE A 229 -3.28 -5.06 2.64
N VAL A 230 -4.55 -4.63 2.52
CA VAL A 230 -4.96 -3.44 1.76
C VAL A 230 -5.80 -2.49 2.62
N PHE A 231 -5.68 -1.18 2.36
CA PHE A 231 -6.21 -0.11 3.21
C PHE A 231 -7.68 0.23 2.90
N ASP A 232 -8.52 -0.80 2.78
CA ASP A 232 -9.96 -0.67 2.52
C ASP A 232 -10.74 -1.87 3.10
N ARG A 233 -12.05 -1.94 2.85
CA ARG A 233 -12.93 -2.95 3.46
C ARG A 233 -12.72 -4.38 2.96
N ARG A 234 -11.82 -4.61 1.99
CA ARG A 234 -11.39 -5.95 1.58
C ARG A 234 -10.38 -6.53 2.56
N VAL A 235 -9.70 -5.69 3.34
CA VAL A 235 -8.71 -6.03 4.38
C VAL A 235 -7.44 -6.68 3.84
N ALA A 236 -7.54 -7.74 3.06
CA ALA A 236 -6.40 -8.39 2.43
C ALA A 236 -6.75 -9.03 1.08
N LEU A 237 -5.74 -9.14 0.22
CA LEU A 237 -5.81 -9.80 -1.08
C LEU A 237 -4.90 -11.03 -1.12
N ASP A 238 -5.33 -12.08 -1.82
CA ASP A 238 -4.49 -13.23 -2.15
C ASP A 238 -3.54 -12.92 -3.34
N ALA A 239 -2.70 -13.89 -3.70
CA ALA A 239 -1.77 -13.77 -4.82
C ALA A 239 -2.44 -13.68 -6.20
N ASN A 240 -3.75 -13.94 -6.29
CA ASN A 240 -4.56 -13.73 -7.50
C ASN A 240 -5.28 -12.37 -7.47
N LEU A 241 -4.92 -11.48 -6.54
CA LEU A 241 -5.52 -10.17 -6.31
C LEU A 241 -7.03 -10.25 -6.00
N LYS A 242 -7.46 -11.33 -5.35
CA LYS A 242 -8.85 -11.54 -4.90
C LYS A 242 -8.98 -11.23 -3.41
N GLU A 243 -10.12 -10.65 -3.06
CA GLU A 243 -10.50 -10.41 -1.67
C GLU A 243 -10.53 -11.72 -0.89
N THR A 244 -9.87 -11.72 0.26
CA THR A 244 -9.82 -12.85 1.19
C THR A 244 -10.93 -12.72 2.24
N PRO A 245 -11.28 -13.80 2.97
CA PRO A 245 -12.24 -13.71 4.07
C PRO A 245 -11.68 -13.08 5.36
N THR A 246 -10.48 -12.50 5.33
CA THR A 246 -9.88 -11.78 6.46
C THR A 246 -10.72 -10.54 6.79
N VAL A 247 -10.99 -10.33 8.08
CA VAL A 247 -11.83 -9.23 8.56
C VAL A 247 -11.06 -8.30 9.48
N ILE A 248 -11.61 -7.13 9.78
CA ILE A 248 -11.07 -6.23 10.82
C ILE A 248 -11.91 -6.37 12.09
N CYS A 249 -11.25 -6.51 13.24
CA CYS A 249 -11.90 -6.34 14.54
C CYS A 249 -12.38 -4.89 14.71
N TYR A 250 -13.66 -4.68 14.96
CA TYR A 250 -14.21 -3.33 15.08
C TYR A 250 -13.72 -2.56 16.32
N ALA A 251 -13.33 -3.26 17.39
CA ALA A 251 -12.85 -2.64 18.61
C ALA A 251 -11.39 -2.17 18.53
N CYS A 252 -10.50 -3.03 18.05
CA CYS A 252 -9.06 -2.76 18.06
C CYS A 252 -8.44 -2.54 16.67
N LEU A 253 -9.24 -2.67 15.61
CA LEU A 253 -8.84 -2.50 14.20
C LEU A 253 -7.78 -3.50 13.70
N GLN A 254 -7.48 -4.55 14.46
CA GLN A 254 -6.59 -5.63 14.04
C GLN A 254 -7.24 -6.45 12.93
N PRO A 255 -6.51 -6.79 11.86
CA PRO A 255 -6.98 -7.77 10.90
C PRO A 255 -6.94 -9.17 11.51
N LEU A 256 -7.94 -9.99 11.18
CA LEU A 256 -8.15 -11.32 11.71
C LEU A 256 -8.32 -12.30 10.54
N THR A 257 -7.35 -13.19 10.38
CA THR A 257 -7.43 -14.32 9.46
C THR A 257 -8.60 -15.24 9.81
N VAL A 258 -9.00 -16.10 8.88
CA VAL A 258 -10.07 -17.10 9.11
C VAL A 258 -9.79 -17.98 10.32
N GLU A 259 -8.52 -18.31 10.58
CA GLU A 259 -8.14 -19.12 11.73
C GLU A 259 -8.25 -18.32 13.04
N GLU A 260 -7.80 -17.07 13.06
CA GLU A 260 -7.94 -16.20 14.25
C GLU A 260 -9.39 -15.92 14.61
N GLN A 261 -10.29 -15.90 13.62
CA GLN A 261 -11.74 -15.77 13.82
C GLN A 261 -12.37 -16.98 14.54
N LYS A 262 -11.70 -18.14 14.60
CA LYS A 262 -12.19 -19.32 15.35
C LYS A 262 -11.93 -19.24 16.86
N SER A 263 -11.18 -18.24 17.30
CA SER A 263 -10.90 -18.03 18.73
C SER A 263 -12.18 -17.84 19.53
N PRO A 264 -12.30 -18.44 20.74
CA PRO A 264 -13.44 -18.20 21.64
C PRO A 264 -13.52 -16.73 22.10
N HIS A 265 -12.44 -15.97 21.96
CA HIS A 265 -12.39 -14.55 22.29
C HIS A 265 -12.84 -13.64 21.13
N TYR A 266 -13.11 -14.20 19.95
CA TYR A 266 -13.67 -13.44 18.83
C TYR A 266 -15.19 -13.34 18.94
N ILE A 267 -15.67 -12.12 19.18
CA ILE A 267 -17.09 -11.78 19.16
C ILE A 267 -17.26 -10.69 18.11
N TYR A 268 -18.06 -10.98 17.08
CA TYR A 268 -18.30 -10.06 15.98
C TYR A 268 -18.72 -8.67 16.50
N SER A 269 -18.06 -7.64 16.01
CA SER A 269 -18.27 -6.23 16.41
C SER A 269 -17.93 -5.84 17.85
N GLU A 270 -17.48 -6.77 18.70
CA GLU A 270 -17.19 -6.48 20.11
C GLU A 270 -15.71 -6.65 20.46
N GLN A 271 -15.09 -7.79 20.16
CA GLN A 271 -13.73 -8.08 20.60
C GLN A 271 -13.04 -9.18 19.78
N CYS A 272 -11.73 -9.34 19.99
CA CYS A 272 -10.94 -10.43 19.47
C CYS A 272 -9.81 -10.82 20.42
N SER A 273 -9.05 -11.86 20.08
CA SER A 273 -7.89 -12.35 20.85
C SER A 273 -6.84 -11.28 21.17
N TYR A 274 -6.79 -10.17 20.42
CA TYR A 274 -5.84 -9.08 20.64
C TYR A 274 -6.32 -8.00 21.61
N CYS A 275 -7.60 -7.99 21.97
CA CYS A 275 -8.18 -6.93 22.78
C CYS A 275 -9.19 -7.38 23.84
N TYR A 276 -9.43 -8.69 24.00
CA TYR A 276 -10.40 -9.18 24.99
C TYR A 276 -10.03 -8.85 26.44
N GLU A 277 -8.76 -8.60 26.73
CA GLU A 277 -8.27 -8.21 28.06
C GLU A 277 -8.11 -6.69 28.24
N ARG A 278 -8.46 -5.89 27.22
CA ARG A 278 -8.26 -4.44 27.24
C ARG A 278 -9.47 -3.68 27.76
#